data_AF-A0A653QL77-F1
#
_entry.id   AF-A0A653QL77-F1
#
_cell.length_a   1.000
_cell.length_b   1.000
_cell.length_c   1.000
_cell.angle_alpha   90.00
_cell.angle_beta   90.00
_cell.angle_gamma   90.00
#
_symmetry.space_group_name_H-M   'P 1'
#
loop_
_entity.id
_entity.type
_entity.pdbx_description
1 polymer ?
#
loop_
_entity_poly.entity_id
_entity_poly.type
_entity_poly.pdbx_seq_one_letter_code
_entity_poly.pdbx_strand_id
1 'polypeptide(L)'
;MKNLFRTLVKTNPNLGFSIARMTLGLVIFPHGAQKLLGLFGGYGYSATIEMFTTQMGLPSIIAFSVIMIEFFGSISLVLGLFSRFWALSLIGMFLGIIFTTQLQHGFFYELVRQPSR
;
A
#
# COMPACT_ATOMS: atom_id res chain seq x y z
N MET A 1 -27.21 16.80 -2.36
CA MET A 1 -26.31 15.70 -1.90
C MET A 1 -26.24 14.49 -2.84
N LYS A 2 -27.34 14.05 -3.49
CA LYS A 2 -27.31 12.89 -4.42
C LYS A 2 -26.30 13.02 -5.59
N ASN A 3 -26.01 14.25 -6.04
CA ASN A 3 -25.10 14.49 -7.17
C ASN A 3 -23.62 14.31 -6.81
N LEU A 4 -23.19 14.66 -5.59
CA LEU A 4 -21.81 14.45 -5.12
C LEU A 4 -21.48 12.97 -5.00
N PHE A 5 -22.42 12.18 -4.45
CA PHE A 5 -22.28 10.73 -4.34
C PHE A 5 -22.17 10.08 -5.73
N ARG A 6 -22.98 10.53 -6.69
CA ARG A 6 -22.91 10.06 -8.09
C ARG A 6 -21.58 10.41 -8.75
N THR A 7 -20.99 11.57 -8.45
CA THR A 7 -19.67 11.97 -8.99
C THR A 7 -18.52 11.22 -8.32
N LEU A 8 -18.64 10.88 -7.04
CA LEU A 8 -17.69 10.03 -6.31
C LEU A 8 -17.73 8.58 -6.78
N VAL A 9 -18.93 8.08 -7.14
CA VAL A 9 -19.14 6.69 -7.60
C VAL A 9 -19.00 6.54 -9.12
N LYS A 10 -19.18 7.62 -9.91
CA LYS A 10 -18.99 7.58 -11.37
C LYS A 10 -17.54 7.25 -11.70
N THR A 11 -17.33 6.03 -12.18
CA THR A 11 -16.10 5.61 -12.86
C THR A 11 -16.31 5.89 -14.34
N ASN A 12 -15.54 6.81 -14.93
CA ASN A 12 -15.54 6.97 -16.39
C ASN A 12 -15.07 5.63 -16.99
N PRO A 13 -15.76 5.10 -18.01
CA PRO A 13 -15.44 3.80 -18.64
C PRO A 13 -14.20 3.93 -19.54
N ASN A 14 -13.10 4.41 -18.98
CA ASN A 14 -11.81 4.44 -19.61
C ASN A 14 -11.11 3.12 -19.28
N LEU A 15 -11.02 2.24 -20.28
CA LEU A 15 -10.34 0.95 -20.17
C LEU A 15 -8.90 1.10 -19.64
N GLY A 16 -8.20 2.17 -20.03
CA GLY A 16 -6.84 2.46 -19.56
C GLY A 16 -6.72 2.56 -18.02
N PHE A 17 -7.65 3.27 -17.37
CA PHE A 17 -7.64 3.36 -15.89
C PHE A 17 -8.03 2.03 -15.22
N SER A 18 -8.89 1.23 -15.86
CA SER A 18 -9.29 -0.08 -15.34
C SER A 18 -8.14 -1.08 -15.39
N ILE A 19 -7.37 -1.08 -16.49
CA ILE A 19 -6.16 -1.90 -16.65
C ILE A 19 -5.11 -1.46 -15.64
N ALA A 20 -4.81 -0.16 -15.54
CA ALA A 20 -3.84 0.35 -14.57
C ALA A 20 -4.20 -0.04 -13.12
N ARG A 21 -5.51 -0.01 -12.79
CA ARG A 21 -6.02 -0.42 -11.48
C ARG A 21 -5.81 -1.92 -11.22
N MET A 22 -6.11 -2.77 -12.19
CA MET A 22 -5.86 -4.21 -12.09
C MET A 22 -4.37 -4.50 -11.90
N THR A 23 -3.50 -3.89 -12.72
CA THR A 23 -2.06 -4.07 -12.63
C THR A 23 -1.53 -3.64 -11.26
N LEU A 24 -1.91 -2.46 -10.78
CA LEU A 24 -1.51 -1.98 -9.45
C LEU A 24 -2.01 -2.89 -8.34
N GLY A 25 -3.28 -3.31 -8.39
CA GLY A 25 -3.85 -4.23 -7.39
C GLY A 25 -3.14 -5.58 -7.38
N LEU A 26 -2.85 -6.16 -8.55
CA LEU A 26 -2.13 -7.43 -8.67
C LEU A 26 -0.68 -7.35 -8.19
N VAL A 27 -0.01 -6.20 -8.37
CA VAL A 27 1.36 -6.01 -7.87
C VAL A 27 1.38 -5.81 -6.35
N ILE A 28 0.42 -5.08 -5.80
CA ILE A 28 0.35 -4.81 -4.34
C ILE A 28 -0.16 -6.03 -3.56
N PHE A 29 -0.99 -6.89 -4.18
CA PHE A 29 -1.61 -8.03 -3.51
C PHE A 29 -0.60 -9.02 -2.88
N PRO A 30 0.46 -9.47 -3.59
CA PRO A 30 1.52 -10.28 -2.97
C PRO A 30 2.15 -9.63 -1.75
N HIS A 31 2.36 -8.32 -1.74
CA HIS A 31 2.92 -7.61 -0.59
C HIS A 31 1.97 -7.63 0.61
N GLY A 32 0.68 -7.39 0.40
CA GLY A 32 -0.33 -7.53 1.44
C GLY A 32 -0.42 -8.97 1.96
N ALA A 33 -0.35 -9.96 1.06
CA ALA A 33 -0.40 -11.38 1.41
C ALA A 33 0.86 -11.83 2.19
N GLN A 34 2.03 -11.31 1.87
CA GLN A 34 3.27 -11.55 2.62
C GLN A 34 3.19 -10.99 4.04
N LYS A 35 2.65 -9.78 4.19
CA LYS A 35 2.54 -9.09 5.47
C LYS A 35 1.43 -9.65 6.36
N LEU A 36 0.29 -10.03 5.79
CA LEU A 36 -0.87 -10.50 6.55
C LEU A 36 -0.88 -12.02 6.73
N LEU A 37 -0.68 -12.78 5.65
CA LEU A 37 -0.81 -14.24 5.63
C LEU A 37 0.53 -14.97 5.72
N GLY A 38 1.66 -14.27 5.56
CA GLY A 38 2.98 -14.92 5.48
C GLY A 38 3.16 -15.77 4.21
N LEU A 39 2.27 -15.61 3.23
CA LEU A 39 2.34 -16.32 1.95
C LEU A 39 3.57 -15.86 1.16
N PHE A 40 4.05 -16.70 0.25
CA PHE A 40 5.26 -16.45 -0.57
C PHE A 40 6.56 -16.35 0.23
N GLY A 41 6.67 -17.03 1.37
CA GLY A 41 7.86 -16.96 2.24
C GLY A 41 7.96 -15.66 3.02
N GLY A 42 6.83 -14.96 3.22
CA GLY A 42 6.75 -13.72 3.99
C GLY A 42 6.82 -13.94 5.50
N TYR A 43 7.18 -12.88 6.22
CA TYR A 43 7.32 -12.88 7.68
C TYR A 43 6.00 -13.15 8.44
N GLY A 44 4.85 -12.90 7.79
CA GLY A 44 3.53 -13.07 8.40
C GLY A 44 3.16 -11.92 9.35
N TYR A 45 1.92 -11.95 9.82
CA TYR A 45 1.32 -10.84 10.57
C TYR A 45 2.12 -10.46 11.82
N SER A 46 2.42 -11.43 12.68
CA SER A 46 3.09 -11.18 13.97
C SER A 46 4.47 -10.57 13.79
N ALA A 47 5.29 -11.12 12.89
CA ALA A 47 6.63 -10.61 12.63
C ALA A 47 6.61 -9.27 11.89
N THR A 48 5.59 -8.99 11.07
CA THR A 48 5.44 -7.68 10.41
C THR A 48 5.07 -6.58 11.42
N ILE A 49 4.15 -6.86 12.35
CA ILE A 49 3.83 -5.94 13.45
C ILE A 49 5.06 -5.72 14.32
N GLU A 50 5.80 -6.77 14.66
CA GLU A 50 7.04 -6.67 15.43
C GLU A 50 8.08 -5.83 14.69
N MET A 51 8.30 -6.05 13.40
CA MET A 51 9.19 -5.24 12.58
C MET A 51 8.78 -3.76 12.58
N PHE A 52 7.50 -3.44 12.36
CA PHE A 52 7.05 -2.05 12.35
C PHE A 52 7.15 -1.37 13.71
N THR A 53 6.91 -2.11 14.79
CA THR A 53 7.01 -1.56 16.15
C THR A 53 8.46 -1.43 16.62
N THR A 54 9.31 -2.40 16.30
CA THR A 54 10.72 -2.45 16.76
C THR A 54 11.67 -1.66 15.86
N GLN A 55 11.56 -1.78 14.53
CA GLN A 55 12.47 -1.11 13.59
C GLN A 55 12.00 0.29 13.23
N MET A 56 10.69 0.48 13.00
CA MET A 56 10.14 1.78 12.60
C MET A 56 9.57 2.59 13.77
N GLY A 57 9.49 2.02 14.99
CA GLY A 57 8.92 2.71 16.16
C GLY A 57 7.45 3.07 16.02
N LEU A 58 6.73 2.44 15.08
CA LEU A 58 5.34 2.76 14.79
C LEU A 58 4.42 2.10 15.83
N PRO A 59 3.36 2.80 16.30
CA PRO A 59 2.33 2.20 17.12
C PRO A 59 1.69 0.99 16.43
N SER A 60 1.44 -0.08 17.18
CA SER A 60 0.86 -1.33 16.66
C SER A 60 -0.48 -1.12 15.95
N ILE A 61 -1.28 -0.15 16.38
CA ILE A 61 -2.55 0.23 15.73
C ILE A 61 -2.35 0.73 14.30
N ILE A 62 -1.27 1.49 14.05
CA ILE A 62 -0.97 2.05 12.73
C ILE A 62 -0.40 0.95 11.84
N ALA A 63 0.54 0.16 12.36
CA ALA A 63 1.10 -1.00 11.67
C ALA A 63 -0.01 -1.98 11.22
N PHE A 64 -0.95 -2.29 12.11
CA PHE A 64 -2.13 -3.10 11.81
C PHE A 64 -2.96 -2.50 10.68
N SER A 65 -3.28 -1.21 10.78
CA SER A 65 -4.09 -0.50 9.79
C SER A 65 -3.44 -0.53 8.41
N VAL A 66 -2.11 -0.35 8.33
CA VAL A 66 -1.35 -0.41 7.08
C VAL A 66 -1.44 -1.81 6.44
N ILE A 67 -1.20 -2.87 7.21
CA ILE A 67 -1.26 -4.25 6.71
C ILE A 67 -2.65 -4.56 6.16
N MET A 68 -3.70 -4.14 6.87
CA MET A 68 -5.09 -4.32 6.44
C MET A 68 -5.39 -3.49 5.17
N ILE A 69 -4.91 -2.26 5.10
CA ILE A 69 -5.10 -1.40 3.91
C ILE A 69 -4.42 -1.98 2.69
N GLU A 70 -3.22 -2.54 2.82
CA GLU A 70 -2.44 -3.09 1.71
C GLU A 70 -3.07 -4.37 1.15
N PHE A 71 -3.55 -5.26 2.03
CA PHE A 71 -4.22 -6.49 1.62
C PHE A 71 -5.64 -6.25 1.09
N PHE A 72 -6.51 -5.59 1.87
CA PHE A 72 -7.90 -5.37 1.45
C PHE A 72 -8.01 -4.29 0.37
N GLY A 73 -7.10 -3.30 0.36
CA GLY A 73 -7.06 -2.26 -0.65
C GLY A 73 -6.60 -2.77 -2.01
N SER A 74 -5.65 -3.70 -2.07
CA SER A 74 -5.26 -4.34 -3.33
C SER A 74 -6.40 -5.20 -3.92
N ILE A 75 -7.09 -6.00 -3.10
CA ILE A 75 -8.28 -6.76 -3.52
C ILE A 75 -9.37 -5.82 -4.03
N SER A 76 -9.66 -4.76 -3.28
CA SER A 76 -10.70 -3.79 -3.64
C SER A 76 -10.35 -2.99 -4.90
N LEU A 77 -9.07 -2.71 -5.14
CA LEU A 77 -8.60 -2.14 -6.41
C LEU A 77 -8.82 -3.09 -7.58
N VAL A 78 -8.47 -4.38 -7.45
CA VAL A 78 -8.70 -5.36 -8.52
C VAL A 78 -10.20 -5.48 -8.83
N LEU A 79 -11.03 -5.61 -7.81
CA LEU A 79 -12.49 -5.71 -7.95
C LEU A 79 -13.15 -4.40 -8.40
N GLY A 80 -12.48 -3.27 -8.21
CA GLY A 80 -12.99 -1.95 -8.58
C GLY A 80 -14.08 -1.39 -7.69
N LEU A 81 -14.27 -1.98 -6.52
CA LEU A 81 -15.23 -1.55 -5.52
C LEU A 81 -14.59 -0.44 -4.68
N PHE A 82 -15.28 0.70 -4.55
CA PHE A 82 -14.79 1.86 -3.77
C PHE A 82 -13.34 2.28 -4.08
N SER A 83 -12.90 2.13 -5.32
CA SER A 83 -11.49 2.31 -5.71
C SER A 83 -10.92 3.67 -5.33
N ARG A 84 -11.75 4.73 -5.26
CA ARG A 84 -11.33 6.07 -4.83
C ARG A 84 -11.02 6.16 -3.33
N PHE A 85 -11.81 5.48 -2.48
CA PHE A 85 -11.58 5.44 -1.05
C PHE A 85 -10.28 4.70 -0.75
N TRP A 86 -10.11 3.53 -1.36
CA TRP A 86 -8.88 2.73 -1.23
C TRP A 86 -7.65 3.41 -1.84
N ALA A 87 -7.81 4.13 -2.95
CA ALA A 87 -6.72 4.94 -3.50
C ALA A 87 -6.26 6.03 -2.51
N LEU A 88 -7.18 6.69 -1.82
CA LEU A 88 -6.83 7.69 -0.80
C LEU A 88 -6.09 7.04 0.38
N SER A 89 -6.53 5.88 0.84
CA SER A 89 -5.85 5.11 1.90
C SER A 89 -4.44 4.69 1.49
N LEU A 90 -4.26 4.23 0.23
CA LEU A 90 -2.95 3.86 -0.29
C LEU A 90 -2.02 5.08 -0.43
N ILE A 91 -2.53 6.23 -0.86
CA ILE A 91 -1.75 7.48 -0.88
C ILE A 91 -1.27 7.82 0.53
N GLY A 92 -2.15 7.73 1.54
CA GLY A 92 -1.78 7.95 2.94
C GLY A 92 -0.69 6.99 3.43
N MET A 93 -0.81 5.71 3.08
CA MET A 93 0.21 4.70 3.37
C MET A 93 1.56 5.03 2.72
N PHE A 94 1.57 5.35 1.42
CA PHE A 94 2.79 5.71 0.71
C PHE A 94 3.43 6.99 1.26
N LEU A 95 2.65 7.99 1.66
CA LEU A 95 3.18 9.15 2.38
C LEU A 95 3.83 8.73 3.70
N GLY A 96 3.18 7.87 4.47
CA GLY A 96 3.75 7.31 5.70
C GLY A 96 5.11 6.64 5.45
N ILE A 97 5.20 5.81 4.42
CA ILE A 97 6.46 5.17 3.99
C ILE A 97 7.50 6.24 3.64
N ILE A 98 7.15 7.26 2.86
CA ILE A 98 8.11 8.30 2.46
C ILE A 98 8.69 9.02 3.69
N PHE A 99 7.84 9.36 4.66
CA PHE A 99 8.27 10.04 5.88
C PHE A 99 9.14 9.14 6.77
N THR A 100 8.82 7.84 6.89
CA THR A 100 9.55 6.94 7.78
C THR A 100 10.84 6.42 7.15
N THR A 101 10.84 6.05 5.87
CA THR A 101 11.98 5.39 5.23
C THR A 101 12.81 6.33 4.38
N GLN A 102 12.17 7.19 3.58
CA GLN A 102 12.84 7.98 2.54
C GLN A 102 13.47 9.26 3.05
N LEU A 103 13.01 9.81 4.18
CA LEU A 103 13.71 10.93 4.83
C LEU A 103 15.06 10.49 5.41
N GLN A 104 15.15 9.27 5.92
CA GLN A 104 16.39 8.74 6.49
C GLN A 104 17.35 8.24 5.40
N HIS A 105 16.83 7.65 4.32
CA HIS A 105 17.60 7.06 3.22
C HIS A 105 17.36 7.83 1.92
N GLY A 106 17.49 9.18 1.94
CA GLY A 106 17.14 10.13 0.86
C GLY A 106 17.06 9.57 -0.57
N PHE A 107 16.18 10.07 -1.43
CA PHE A 107 15.81 9.49 -2.77
C PHE A 107 16.94 8.88 -3.66
N PHE A 108 18.21 9.27 -3.46
CA PHE A 108 19.42 8.77 -4.13
C PHE A 108 20.37 7.96 -3.23
N TYR A 109 19.94 7.47 -2.07
CA TYR A 109 20.79 6.75 -1.12
C TYR A 109 21.42 5.50 -1.76
N GLU A 110 20.64 4.79 -2.57
CA GLU A 110 21.10 3.62 -3.33
C GLU A 110 22.04 4.00 -4.49
N LEU A 111 21.88 5.17 -5.10
CA LEU A 111 22.73 5.65 -6.20
C LEU A 111 24.10 6.17 -5.72
N VAL A 112 24.17 6.65 -4.46
CA VAL A 112 25.42 7.07 -3.81
C VAL A 112 26.13 5.88 -3.15
N ARG A 113 25.41 4.85 -2.72
CA ARG A 113 25.97 3.61 -2.17
C ARG A 113 26.45 2.67 -3.29
N GLN A 114 27.28 3.16 -4.21
CA GLN A 114 28.10 2.26 -5.03
C GLN A 114 29.08 1.54 -4.10
N PRO A 115 29.05 0.20 -3.98
CA PRO A 115 30.18 -0.50 -3.42
C PRO A 115 31.32 -0.37 -4.44
N SER A 116 32.42 0.27 -4.04
CA SER A 116 33.70 -0.11 -4.61
C SER A 116 33.85 -1.62 -4.41
N ARG A 117 34.22 -2.29 -5.50
CA ARG A 117 34.33 -3.74 -5.73
C ARG A 117 34.69 -4.57 -4.51
#